data_AF-A0A9X3N168-F1
#
_entry.id   AF-A0A9X3N168-F1
#
_cell.length_a   1.000
_cell.length_b   1.000
_cell.length_c   1.000
_cell.angle_alpha   90.00
_cell.angle_beta   90.00
_cell.angle_gamma   90.00
#
_symmetry.space_group_name_H-M   'P 1'
#
loop_
_entity.id
_entity.type
_entity.pdbx_description
1 polymer ?
#
loop_
_entity_poly.entity_id
_entity_poly.type
_entity_poly.pdbx_seq_one_letter_code
_entity_poly.pdbx_strand_id
1 'polypeptide(L)'
;MTAVPELAERAATLIEADPSLGSLLTMREIATIGHHAILPVLTLRVGAWTPPARAQLGEGTVALMVLEGVLTDAAQVFGPGDAVEPWDAGEWTACTPMRLAIIGDAYAVALHPWPAASARLRLRSNCGTAVPAAGGTVPERLFELVWRVALRYGAMTAAGVALPQALDIRALGLILGVGELELSLALAELQQRAALDHEQPVWVLGTRARADGDGDGDDRREHLLMRAAGALAVARAGRMDTFAVGEQLHLELSHRATLRSRRRGDGAE
;
A
#
# COMPACT_ATOMS: atom_id res chain seq x y z
N MET A 1 19.32 17.84 -2.69
CA MET A 1 18.65 18.34 -3.91
C MET A 1 17.16 18.06 -3.73
N THR A 2 16.34 19.11 -3.63
CA THR A 2 14.88 18.98 -3.51
C THR A 2 14.30 18.58 -4.86
N ALA A 3 13.52 17.51 -4.93
CA ALA A 3 12.91 17.07 -6.17
C ALA A 3 11.79 18.04 -6.59
N VAL A 4 11.87 18.58 -7.81
CA VAL A 4 10.76 19.36 -8.39
C VAL A 4 9.71 18.37 -8.88
N PRO A 5 8.46 18.43 -8.37
CA PRO A 5 7.42 17.53 -8.81
C PRO A 5 6.89 17.94 -10.18
N GLU A 6 6.61 16.95 -11.04
CA GLU A 6 5.99 17.16 -12.35
C GLU A 6 4.51 16.73 -12.29
N LEU A 7 3.60 17.56 -12.80
CA LEU A 7 2.15 17.32 -12.76
C LEU A 7 1.60 17.02 -14.15
N ALA A 8 0.89 15.91 -14.29
CA ALA A 8 0.18 15.51 -15.52
C ALA A 8 -1.32 15.41 -15.25
N GLU A 9 -2.16 16.17 -15.97
CA GLU A 9 -3.58 16.36 -15.62
C GLU A 9 -4.50 15.14 -15.82
N ARG A 10 -4.14 14.19 -16.69
CA ARG A 10 -4.95 12.99 -17.01
C ARG A 10 -4.06 11.79 -17.26
N ALA A 11 -3.50 11.27 -16.18
CA ALA A 11 -2.43 10.26 -16.26
C ALA A 11 -2.66 9.02 -15.39
N ALA A 12 -3.77 8.97 -14.64
CA ALA A 12 -4.20 7.78 -13.93
C ALA A 12 -5.69 7.51 -14.11
N THR A 13 -6.03 6.21 -14.16
CA THR A 13 -7.41 5.75 -14.21
C THR A 13 -8.00 5.65 -12.80
N LEU A 14 -9.32 5.57 -12.74
CA LEU A 14 -10.01 5.42 -11.46
C LEU A 14 -9.70 4.07 -10.79
N ILE A 15 -9.49 3.02 -11.59
CA ILE A 15 -9.16 1.66 -11.10
C ILE A 15 -7.73 1.58 -10.58
N GLU A 16 -6.80 2.31 -11.19
CA GLU A 16 -5.42 2.43 -10.68
C GLU A 16 -5.40 3.10 -9.30
N ALA A 17 -6.19 4.17 -9.12
CA ALA A 17 -6.28 4.87 -7.85
C ALA A 17 -7.08 4.10 -6.78
N ASP A 18 -8.11 3.33 -7.17
CA ASP A 18 -8.87 2.49 -6.26
C ASP A 18 -9.17 1.12 -6.88
N PRO A 19 -8.26 0.13 -6.71
CA PRO A 19 -8.48 -1.22 -7.21
C PRO A 19 -9.70 -1.92 -6.61
N SER A 20 -10.18 -1.47 -5.44
CA SER A 20 -11.36 -2.05 -4.79
C SER A 20 -12.66 -1.76 -5.56
N LEU A 21 -12.64 -0.81 -6.49
CA LEU A 21 -13.73 -0.60 -7.44
C LEU A 21 -13.95 -1.82 -8.32
N GLY A 22 -12.92 -2.63 -8.59
CA GLY A 22 -13.06 -3.84 -9.40
C GLY A 22 -14.08 -4.85 -8.84
N SER A 23 -14.30 -4.87 -7.52
CA SER A 23 -15.32 -5.74 -6.91
C SER A 23 -16.73 -5.15 -6.93
N LEU A 24 -16.84 -3.84 -7.14
CA LEU A 24 -18.09 -3.08 -7.16
C LEU A 24 -18.64 -2.87 -8.57
N LEU A 25 -17.75 -2.86 -9.56
CA LEU A 25 -18.06 -2.58 -10.94
C LEU A 25 -18.34 -3.87 -11.71
N THR A 26 -19.33 -3.82 -12.61
CA THR A 26 -19.53 -4.87 -13.60
C THR A 26 -18.41 -4.87 -14.64
N MET A 27 -18.18 -5.99 -15.32
CA MET A 27 -17.18 -6.08 -16.40
C MET A 27 -17.36 -5.01 -17.49
N ARG A 28 -18.61 -4.58 -17.74
CA ARG A 28 -18.91 -3.51 -18.70
C ARG A 28 -18.49 -2.13 -18.19
N GLU A 29 -18.70 -1.85 -16.91
CA GLU A 29 -18.25 -0.60 -16.28
C GLU A 29 -16.73 -0.55 -16.19
N ILE A 30 -16.08 -1.67 -15.83
CA ILE A 30 -14.61 -1.80 -15.85
C ILE A 30 -14.06 -1.51 -17.24
N ALA A 31 -14.64 -2.08 -18.29
CA ALA A 31 -14.21 -1.82 -19.68
C ALA A 31 -14.41 -0.35 -20.09
N THR A 32 -15.42 0.32 -19.53
CA THR A 32 -15.72 1.72 -19.83
C THR A 32 -14.78 2.66 -19.08
N ILE A 33 -14.50 2.42 -17.80
CA ILE A 33 -13.79 3.37 -16.93
C ILE A 33 -12.31 3.02 -16.77
N GLY A 34 -11.99 1.72 -16.80
CA GLY A 34 -10.66 1.18 -16.51
C GLY A 34 -9.57 1.59 -17.49
N HIS A 35 -9.92 2.21 -18.61
CA HIS A 35 -8.96 2.73 -19.58
C HIS A 35 -8.97 4.27 -19.69
N HIS A 36 -9.87 4.96 -19.00
CA HIS A 36 -9.94 6.41 -19.05
C HIS A 36 -9.08 7.02 -17.94
N ALA A 37 -7.95 7.61 -18.35
CA ALA A 37 -7.13 8.43 -17.48
C ALA A 37 -7.87 9.75 -17.20
N ILE A 38 -8.38 9.88 -15.98
CA ILE A 38 -9.23 11.00 -15.54
C ILE A 38 -8.55 11.77 -14.41
N LEU A 39 -7.67 11.12 -13.66
CA LEU A 39 -7.04 11.70 -12.49
C LEU A 39 -5.71 12.36 -12.85
N PRO A 40 -5.44 13.54 -12.29
CA PRO A 40 -4.11 14.12 -12.33
C PRO A 40 -3.10 13.25 -11.56
N VAL A 41 -1.87 13.20 -12.05
CA VAL A 41 -0.76 12.47 -11.43
C VAL A 41 0.40 13.40 -11.17
N LEU A 42 0.91 13.37 -9.94
CA LEU A 42 2.14 13.98 -9.52
C LEU A 42 3.26 12.94 -9.59
N THR A 43 4.33 13.22 -10.33
CA THR A 43 5.51 12.35 -10.38
C THR A 43 6.67 12.96 -9.60
N LEU A 44 7.33 12.13 -8.78
CA LEU A 44 8.46 12.55 -7.94
C LEU A 44 9.71 11.77 -8.29
N ARG A 45 10.85 12.45 -8.18
CA ARG A 45 12.17 11.81 -8.18
C ARG A 45 12.55 11.39 -6.76
N VAL A 46 13.48 10.45 -6.66
CA VAL A 46 14.04 9.99 -5.39
C VAL A 46 14.66 11.16 -4.62
N GLY A 47 14.37 11.25 -3.32
CA GLY A 47 14.95 12.22 -2.39
C GLY A 47 13.93 12.92 -1.51
N ALA A 48 14.41 13.93 -0.77
CA ALA A 48 13.56 14.78 0.06
C ALA A 48 12.51 15.49 -0.80
N TRP A 49 11.28 15.46 -0.33
CA TRP A 49 10.12 16.00 -1.01
C TRP A 49 9.38 16.96 -0.11
N THR A 50 9.04 18.12 -0.66
CA THR A 50 8.13 19.07 -0.04
C THR A 50 6.83 19.05 -0.84
N PRO A 51 5.69 18.70 -0.23
CA PRO A 51 4.43 18.64 -0.94
C PRO A 51 4.07 20.04 -1.49
N PRO A 52 3.64 20.15 -2.76
CA PRO A 52 3.04 21.37 -3.26
C PRO A 52 1.84 21.80 -2.39
N ALA A 53 1.53 23.09 -2.38
CA ALA A 53 0.35 23.58 -1.69
C ALA A 53 -0.91 22.94 -2.30
N ARG A 54 -1.93 22.62 -1.48
CA ARG A 54 -3.19 21.99 -1.95
C ARG A 54 -3.78 22.71 -3.16
N ALA A 55 -3.78 24.06 -3.13
CA ALA A 55 -4.29 24.89 -4.22
C ALA A 55 -3.55 24.72 -5.57
N GLN A 56 -2.29 24.28 -5.56
CA GLN A 56 -1.50 24.02 -6.78
C GLN A 56 -1.81 22.66 -7.40
N LEU A 57 -2.47 21.77 -6.66
CA LEU A 57 -2.79 20.40 -7.07
C LEU A 57 -4.22 20.28 -7.64
N GLY A 58 -5.04 21.31 -7.46
CA GLY A 58 -6.42 21.39 -7.95
C GLY A 58 -7.42 21.64 -6.83
N GLU A 59 -8.60 22.14 -7.20
CA GLU A 59 -9.69 22.39 -6.27
C GLU A 59 -10.16 21.09 -5.58
N GLY A 60 -10.55 21.23 -4.31
CA GLY A 60 -11.04 20.12 -3.51
C GLY A 60 -10.01 19.03 -3.22
N THR A 61 -8.71 19.24 -3.48
CA THR A 61 -7.66 18.25 -3.17
C THR A 61 -7.64 17.95 -1.67
N VAL A 62 -7.91 16.69 -1.33
CA VAL A 62 -7.96 16.20 0.06
C VAL A 62 -6.85 15.22 0.40
N ALA A 63 -6.33 14.48 -0.58
CA ALA A 63 -5.28 13.48 -0.36
C ALA A 63 -4.52 13.20 -1.66
N LEU A 64 -3.40 12.48 -1.53
CA LEU A 64 -2.68 11.87 -2.65
C LEU A 64 -2.73 10.36 -2.48
N MET A 65 -3.00 9.63 -3.56
CA MET A 65 -2.97 8.17 -3.58
C MET A 65 -1.66 7.70 -4.20
N VAL A 66 -0.93 6.84 -3.51
CA VAL A 66 0.28 6.23 -4.07
C VAL A 66 -0.13 5.21 -5.13
N LEU A 67 0.27 5.43 -6.37
CA LEU A 67 0.06 4.48 -7.48
C LEU A 67 1.28 3.58 -7.63
N GLU A 68 2.46 4.19 -7.57
CA GLU A 68 3.76 3.53 -7.71
C GLU A 68 4.81 4.18 -6.82
N GLY A 69 5.78 3.35 -6.43
CA GLY A 69 6.90 3.76 -5.59
C GLY A 69 6.61 3.62 -4.10
N VAL A 70 7.57 4.10 -3.31
CA VAL A 70 7.63 4.06 -1.85
C VAL A 70 7.99 5.43 -1.31
N LEU A 71 7.15 5.93 -0.41
CA LEU A 71 7.26 7.22 0.26
C LEU A 71 7.38 6.98 1.77
N THR A 72 8.13 7.82 2.48
CA THR A 72 8.21 7.76 3.95
C THR A 72 8.19 9.15 4.57
N ASP A 73 7.65 9.26 5.79
CA ASP A 73 7.75 10.43 6.66
C ASP A 73 8.70 10.18 7.86
N ALA A 74 9.60 9.20 7.72
CA ALA A 74 10.47 8.62 8.75
C ALA A 74 9.78 7.78 9.84
N ALA A 75 8.50 8.02 10.13
CA ALA A 75 7.73 7.22 11.09
C ALA A 75 6.99 6.06 10.42
N GLN A 76 6.59 6.26 9.17
CA GLN A 76 5.77 5.35 8.37
C GLN A 76 6.28 5.27 6.94
N VAL A 77 5.96 4.14 6.31
CA VAL A 77 6.20 3.84 4.90
C VAL A 77 4.87 3.69 4.21
N PHE A 78 4.76 4.34 3.05
CA PHE A 78 3.57 4.35 2.21
C PHE A 78 3.94 3.79 0.85
N GLY A 79 3.11 2.90 0.34
CA GLY A 79 3.30 2.22 -0.93
C GLY A 79 2.00 2.17 -1.73
N PRO A 80 1.98 1.46 -2.87
CA PRO A 80 0.84 1.44 -3.77
C PRO A 80 -0.49 1.12 -3.06
N GLY A 81 -1.51 1.95 -3.30
CA GLY A 81 -2.85 1.84 -2.71
C GLY A 81 -3.03 2.56 -1.37
N ASP A 82 -2.00 3.21 -0.83
CA ASP A 82 -2.12 4.05 0.36
C ASP A 82 -2.47 5.50 0.01
N ALA A 83 -3.37 6.09 0.79
CA ALA A 83 -3.69 7.51 0.73
C ALA A 83 -2.88 8.27 1.78
N VAL A 84 -2.25 9.37 1.36
CA VAL A 84 -1.43 10.25 2.19
C VAL A 84 -1.99 11.67 2.19
N GLU A 85 -1.93 12.32 3.36
CA GLU A 85 -2.30 13.72 3.55
C GLU A 85 -1.04 14.50 3.94
N PRO A 86 -0.14 14.81 2.96
CA PRO A 86 1.24 15.20 3.24
C PRO A 86 1.39 16.58 3.90
N TRP A 87 0.29 17.33 4.02
CA TRP A 87 0.27 18.67 4.57
C TRP A 87 0.16 18.71 6.09
N ASP A 88 -0.20 17.59 6.73
CA ASP A 88 -0.60 17.59 8.13
C ASP A 88 0.57 17.30 9.09
N ALA A 89 1.66 16.66 8.63
CA ALA A 89 2.98 16.63 9.27
C ALA A 89 3.98 15.82 8.42
N GLY A 90 5.28 15.95 8.74
CA GLY A 90 6.32 15.02 8.30
C GLY A 90 7.37 15.62 7.37
N GLU A 91 8.61 15.16 7.52
CA GLU A 91 9.63 15.33 6.50
C GLU A 91 9.51 14.16 5.52
N TRP A 92 8.99 14.46 4.34
CA TRP A 92 8.72 13.42 3.36
C TRP A 92 9.96 13.10 2.52
N THR A 93 10.17 11.82 2.29
CA THR A 93 11.23 11.30 1.41
C THR A 93 10.64 10.30 0.44
N ALA A 94 10.77 10.59 -0.86
CA ALA A 94 10.53 9.63 -1.92
C ALA A 94 11.74 8.66 -1.97
N CYS A 95 11.55 7.42 -1.52
CA CYS A 95 12.61 6.41 -1.48
C CYS A 95 12.91 5.84 -2.86
N THR A 96 11.94 5.94 -3.78
CA THR A 96 11.97 5.44 -5.16
C THR A 96 11.28 6.47 -6.06
N PRO A 97 11.39 6.39 -7.40
CA PRO A 97 10.55 7.20 -8.28
C PRO A 97 9.06 6.96 -7.98
N MET A 98 8.30 8.03 -7.82
CA MET A 98 6.90 7.96 -7.38
C MET A 98 5.93 8.39 -8.47
N ARG A 99 4.75 7.75 -8.48
CA ARG A 99 3.54 8.27 -9.13
C ARG A 99 2.43 8.37 -8.09
N LEU A 100 1.88 9.58 -7.93
CA LEU A 100 0.81 9.86 -6.97
C LEU A 100 -0.42 10.39 -7.72
N ALA A 101 -1.57 9.73 -7.61
CA ALA A 101 -2.83 10.30 -8.11
C ALA A 101 -3.32 11.38 -7.14
N ILE A 102 -3.81 12.49 -7.69
CA ILE A 102 -4.43 13.56 -6.92
C ILE A 102 -5.87 13.20 -6.64
N ILE A 103 -6.23 13.17 -5.35
CA ILE A 103 -7.57 12.87 -4.90
C ILE A 103 -8.25 14.17 -4.48
N GLY A 104 -9.13 14.65 -5.34
CA GLY A 104 -9.91 15.87 -5.15
C GLY A 104 -11.22 15.84 -5.94
N ASP A 105 -11.67 16.98 -6.43
CA ASP A 105 -12.99 17.07 -7.08
C ASP A 105 -13.10 16.19 -8.34
N ALA A 106 -12.03 16.07 -9.14
CA ALA A 106 -12.03 15.18 -10.30
C ALA A 106 -12.30 13.72 -9.93
N TYR A 107 -11.77 13.27 -8.78
CA TYR A 107 -12.03 11.93 -8.25
C TYR A 107 -13.46 11.80 -7.73
N ALA A 108 -13.95 12.81 -6.99
CA ALA A 108 -15.31 12.82 -6.47
C ALA A 108 -16.37 12.81 -7.58
N VAL A 109 -16.16 13.60 -8.63
CA VAL A 109 -17.03 13.63 -9.83
C VAL A 109 -16.99 12.30 -10.54
N ALA A 110 -15.80 11.71 -10.73
CA ALA A 110 -15.65 10.40 -11.35
C ALA A 110 -16.36 9.30 -10.54
N LEU A 111 -16.36 9.37 -9.21
CA LEU A 111 -17.04 8.41 -8.33
C LEU A 111 -18.55 8.65 -8.13
N HIS A 112 -19.10 9.77 -8.61
CA HIS A 112 -20.53 10.08 -8.41
C HIS A 112 -21.48 8.92 -8.77
N PRO A 113 -21.25 8.13 -9.83
CA PRO A 113 -22.13 7.01 -10.15
C PRO A 113 -22.10 5.86 -9.13
N TRP A 114 -21.07 5.79 -8.26
CA TRP A 114 -20.87 4.70 -7.28
C TRP A 114 -20.70 5.24 -5.85
N PRO A 115 -21.79 5.71 -5.20
CA PRO A 115 -21.73 6.31 -3.86
C PRO A 115 -21.12 5.37 -2.80
N ALA A 116 -21.34 4.06 -2.90
CA ALA A 116 -20.77 3.07 -1.99
C ALA A 116 -19.23 3.06 -2.00
N ALA A 117 -18.61 3.37 -3.14
CA ALA A 117 -17.16 3.48 -3.26
C ALA A 117 -16.60 4.75 -2.60
N SER A 118 -17.33 5.87 -2.65
CA SER A 118 -16.89 7.16 -2.09
C SER A 118 -16.65 7.12 -0.57
N ALA A 119 -17.33 6.23 0.15
CA ALA A 119 -17.15 6.05 1.60
C ALA A 119 -15.82 5.36 1.96
N ARG A 120 -15.23 4.61 1.04
CA ARG A 120 -14.05 3.76 1.29
C ARG A 120 -12.74 4.54 1.37
N LEU A 121 -12.61 5.61 0.60
CA LEU A 121 -11.40 6.43 0.58
C LEU A 121 -11.06 6.98 1.97
N ARG A 122 -12.08 7.43 2.73
CA ARG A 122 -11.90 7.98 4.08
C ARG A 122 -11.35 6.96 5.09
N LEU A 123 -11.51 5.66 4.82
CA LEU A 123 -11.02 4.58 5.69
C LEU A 123 -9.55 4.23 5.42
N ARG A 124 -8.94 4.76 4.35
CA ARG A 124 -7.55 4.46 3.95
C ARG A 124 -6.57 5.59 4.22
N SER A 125 -7.04 6.77 4.63
CA SER A 125 -6.19 7.90 5.01
C SER A 125 -5.20 7.51 6.13
N ASN A 126 -3.92 7.83 5.94
CA ASN A 126 -2.85 7.74 6.95
C ASN A 126 -2.60 6.34 7.56
N CYS A 127 -2.84 5.29 6.78
CA CYS A 127 -2.66 3.92 7.24
C CYS A 127 -1.23 3.40 6.94
N GLY A 128 -0.17 4.19 7.03
CA GLY A 128 1.18 3.76 6.63
C GLY A 128 1.72 2.57 7.44
N THR A 129 2.77 1.93 6.93
CA THR A 129 3.51 0.88 7.62
C THR A 129 4.53 1.51 8.55
N ALA A 130 4.40 1.32 9.87
CA ALA A 130 5.36 1.89 10.82
C ALA A 130 6.81 1.44 10.53
N VAL A 131 7.75 2.38 10.60
CA VAL A 131 9.19 2.13 10.56
C VAL A 131 9.63 1.57 11.93
N PRO A 132 10.49 0.53 11.98
CA PRO A 132 11.03 0.02 13.24
C PRO A 132 11.81 1.07 14.03
N ALA A 133 11.53 1.15 15.33
CA ALA A 133 12.19 2.09 16.24
C ALA A 133 13.72 1.88 16.27
N ALA A 134 14.46 2.94 16.60
CA ALA A 134 15.93 2.95 16.57
C ALA A 134 16.61 2.09 17.67
N GLY A 135 15.85 1.40 18.54
CA GLY A 135 16.39 0.69 19.71
C GLY A 135 17.00 -0.69 19.44
N GLY A 136 16.97 -1.19 18.20
CA GLY A 136 17.51 -2.50 17.80
C GLY A 136 18.70 -2.40 16.85
N THR A 137 19.38 -3.52 16.61
CA THR A 137 20.46 -3.61 15.62
C THR A 137 19.93 -3.37 14.20
N VAL A 138 20.80 -2.94 13.28
CA VAL A 138 20.40 -2.71 11.87
C VAL A 138 19.80 -3.96 11.23
N PRO A 139 20.36 -5.18 11.37
CA PRO A 139 19.76 -6.40 10.83
C PRO A 139 18.35 -6.69 11.36
N GLU A 140 18.11 -6.54 12.66
CA GLU A 140 16.79 -6.75 13.27
C GLU A 140 15.76 -5.75 12.74
N ARG A 141 16.13 -4.46 12.68
CA ARG A 141 15.28 -3.40 12.14
C ARG A 141 15.01 -3.61 10.66
N LEU A 142 16.00 -4.03 9.89
CA LEU A 142 15.86 -4.34 8.47
C LEU A 142 14.90 -5.50 8.26
N PHE A 143 15.08 -6.59 8.99
CA PHE A 143 14.19 -7.76 8.93
C PHE A 143 12.75 -7.36 9.25
N GLU A 144 12.54 -6.63 10.35
CA GLU A 144 11.21 -6.17 10.75
C GLU A 144 10.57 -5.24 9.71
N LEU A 145 11.34 -4.32 9.13
CA LEU A 145 10.84 -3.42 8.08
C LEU A 145 10.42 -4.22 6.85
N VAL A 146 11.32 -5.03 6.32
CA VAL A 146 11.12 -5.84 5.12
C VAL A 146 9.91 -6.76 5.30
N TRP A 147 9.76 -7.32 6.48
CA TRP A 147 8.59 -8.10 6.86
C TRP A 147 7.28 -7.31 6.79
N ARG A 148 7.22 -6.16 7.46
CA ARG A 148 6.03 -5.31 7.48
C ARG A 148 5.66 -4.83 6.07
N VAL A 149 6.66 -4.48 5.26
CA VAL A 149 6.49 -4.08 3.86
C VAL A 149 5.99 -5.25 3.00
N ALA A 150 6.53 -6.46 3.18
CA ALA A 150 6.07 -7.63 2.45
C ALA A 150 4.61 -7.99 2.76
N LEU A 151 4.25 -7.97 4.05
CA LEU A 151 2.87 -8.21 4.47
C LEU A 151 1.91 -7.17 3.88
N ARG A 152 2.39 -5.95 3.62
CA ARG A 152 1.56 -4.86 3.14
C ARG A 152 1.54 -4.69 1.62
N TYR A 153 2.64 -4.88 0.93
CA TYR A 153 2.79 -4.55 -0.49
C TYR A 153 3.43 -5.70 -1.28
N GLY A 154 3.79 -6.79 -0.63
CA GLY A 154 4.42 -7.93 -1.30
C GLY A 154 3.46 -8.70 -2.21
N ALA A 155 4.03 -9.29 -3.25
CA ALA A 155 3.35 -10.20 -4.15
C ALA A 155 3.69 -11.65 -3.79
N MET A 156 2.72 -12.55 -3.86
CA MET A 156 2.95 -13.96 -3.55
C MET A 156 3.62 -14.66 -4.74
N THR A 157 4.70 -15.39 -4.49
CA THR A 157 5.43 -16.19 -5.49
C THR A 157 5.56 -17.64 -5.01
N ALA A 158 6.03 -18.54 -5.88
CA ALA A 158 6.28 -19.92 -5.50
C ALA A 158 7.40 -20.05 -4.43
N ALA A 159 8.31 -19.07 -4.36
CA ALA A 159 9.42 -19.06 -3.41
C ALA A 159 9.06 -18.41 -2.06
N GLY A 160 8.07 -17.52 -2.03
CA GLY A 160 7.63 -16.84 -0.82
C GLY A 160 6.89 -15.53 -1.11
N VAL A 161 7.20 -14.48 -0.35
CA VAL A 161 6.62 -13.15 -0.59
C VAL A 161 7.68 -12.25 -1.21
N ALA A 162 7.46 -11.90 -2.48
CA ALA A 162 8.28 -10.96 -3.21
C ALA A 162 7.99 -9.52 -2.76
N LEU A 163 9.02 -8.76 -2.43
CA LEU A 163 8.91 -7.33 -2.13
C LEU A 163 8.55 -6.53 -3.40
N PRO A 164 8.00 -5.32 -3.25
CA PRO A 164 7.84 -4.41 -4.39
C PRO A 164 9.18 -4.23 -5.12
N GLN A 165 9.18 -4.39 -6.45
CA GLN A 165 10.41 -4.30 -7.25
C GLN A 165 11.16 -2.96 -7.07
N ALA A 166 10.42 -1.89 -6.77
CA ALA A 166 11.00 -0.57 -6.53
C ALA A 166 11.88 -0.54 -5.26
N LEU A 167 11.70 -1.47 -4.32
CA LEU A 167 12.39 -1.47 -3.03
C LEU A 167 13.79 -2.09 -3.15
N ASP A 168 14.76 -1.28 -3.57
CA ASP A 168 16.18 -1.63 -3.60
C ASP A 168 16.89 -1.31 -2.27
N ILE A 169 18.19 -1.65 -2.20
CA ILE A 169 19.02 -1.38 -1.02
C ILE A 169 19.06 0.12 -0.67
N ARG A 170 19.06 0.99 -1.69
CA ARG A 170 19.10 2.43 -1.48
C ARG A 170 17.79 2.93 -0.86
N ALA A 171 16.65 2.44 -1.33
CA ALA A 171 15.33 2.75 -0.80
C ALA A 171 15.22 2.30 0.66
N LEU A 172 15.69 1.09 0.99
CA LEU A 172 15.74 0.56 2.36
C LEU A 172 16.61 1.44 3.28
N GLY A 173 17.76 1.92 2.78
CA GLY A 173 18.64 2.84 3.52
C GLY A 173 17.96 4.18 3.82
N LEU A 174 17.22 4.72 2.85
CA LEU A 174 16.44 5.94 3.03
C LEU A 174 15.32 5.77 4.07
N ILE A 175 14.65 4.61 4.10
CA ILE A 175 13.59 4.34 5.08
C ILE A 175 14.15 4.18 6.50
N LEU A 176 15.25 3.44 6.65
CA LEU A 176 15.82 3.16 7.98
C LEU A 176 16.70 4.29 8.53
N GLY A 177 17.10 5.23 7.66
CA GLY A 177 18.06 6.28 7.97
C GLY A 177 19.48 5.73 8.18
N VAL A 178 19.85 4.68 7.43
CA VAL A 178 21.11 3.93 7.59
C VAL A 178 21.95 4.02 6.32
N GLY A 179 23.27 4.05 6.47
CA GLY A 179 24.21 4.09 5.35
C GLY A 179 24.24 2.78 4.54
N GLU A 180 24.56 2.89 3.26
CA GLU A 180 24.56 1.75 2.32
C GLU A 180 25.49 0.61 2.75
N LEU A 181 26.67 0.93 3.32
CA LEU A 181 27.61 -0.08 3.82
C LEU A 181 27.02 -0.89 4.98
N GLU A 182 26.48 -0.22 6.00
CA GLU A 182 25.83 -0.89 7.14
C GLU A 182 24.67 -1.77 6.70
N LEU A 183 23.89 -1.27 5.74
CA LEU A 183 22.76 -1.99 5.20
C LEU A 183 23.19 -3.22 4.37
N SER A 184 24.27 -3.11 3.60
CA SER A 184 24.83 -4.24 2.84
C SER A 184 25.32 -5.35 3.77
N LEU A 185 25.94 -5.01 4.89
CA LEU A 185 26.37 -5.96 5.91
C LEU A 185 25.17 -6.64 6.58
N ALA A 186 24.15 -5.85 6.92
CA ALA A 186 22.91 -6.37 7.49
C ALA A 186 22.16 -7.32 6.54
N LEU A 187 22.11 -6.99 5.24
CA LEU A 187 21.53 -7.88 4.22
C LEU A 187 22.31 -9.18 4.09
N ALA A 188 23.65 -9.11 4.06
CA ALA A 188 24.49 -10.31 3.99
C ALA A 188 24.26 -11.23 5.21
N GLU A 189 24.08 -10.65 6.39
CA GLU A 189 23.75 -11.39 7.61
C GLU A 189 22.36 -12.07 7.51
N LEU A 190 21.34 -11.37 7.03
CA LEU A 190 19.99 -11.94 6.85
C LEU A 190 19.97 -13.04 5.77
N GLN A 191 20.78 -12.91 4.73
CA GLN A 191 20.94 -13.95 3.71
C GLN A 191 21.61 -15.20 4.26
N GLN A 192 22.66 -15.05 5.10
CA GLN A 192 23.31 -16.18 5.76
C GLN A 192 22.34 -16.95 6.67
N ARG A 193 21.38 -16.25 7.29
CA ARG A 193 20.31 -16.83 8.11
C ARG A 193 19.12 -17.39 7.31
N ALA A 194 19.18 -17.34 5.97
CA ALA A 194 18.09 -17.73 5.07
C ALA A 194 16.75 -16.99 5.32
N ALA A 195 16.81 -15.82 5.95
CA ALA A 195 15.65 -14.97 6.23
C ALA A 195 15.18 -14.22 4.98
N LEU A 196 16.13 -13.83 4.12
CA LEU A 196 15.90 -13.12 2.87
C LEU A 196 16.69 -13.78 1.75
N ASP A 197 16.02 -14.06 0.64
CA ASP A 197 16.67 -14.50 -0.60
C ASP A 197 16.60 -13.40 -1.65
N HIS A 198 17.60 -13.37 -2.52
CA HIS A 198 17.70 -12.41 -3.61
C HIS A 198 17.54 -13.13 -4.96
N GLU A 199 16.29 -13.31 -5.37
CA GLU A 199 15.97 -13.79 -6.72
C GLU A 199 15.86 -12.57 -7.64
N GLN A 200 16.97 -12.17 -8.27
CA GLN A 200 17.01 -10.98 -9.10
C GLN A 200 15.85 -10.92 -10.12
N PRO A 201 15.13 -9.78 -10.22
CA PRO A 201 15.42 -8.47 -9.62
C PRO A 201 14.72 -8.20 -8.27
N VAL A 202 14.17 -9.21 -7.59
CA VAL A 202 13.25 -9.00 -6.46
C VAL A 202 13.72 -9.73 -5.19
N TRP A 203 13.62 -9.05 -4.06
CA TRP A 203 13.85 -9.66 -2.75
C TRP A 203 12.66 -10.54 -2.38
N VAL A 204 12.93 -11.78 -1.96
CA VAL A 204 11.90 -12.73 -1.54
C VAL A 204 12.12 -13.08 -0.08
N LEU A 205 11.08 -12.88 0.73
CA LEU A 205 11.02 -13.49 2.07
C LEU A 205 10.66 -14.96 1.88
N GLY A 206 11.67 -15.82 2.03
CA GLY A 206 11.54 -17.26 1.87
C GLY A 206 10.68 -17.88 2.96
N THR A 207 9.94 -18.93 2.62
CA THR A 207 9.19 -19.77 3.59
C THR A 207 9.97 -21.03 3.98
N ARG A 208 11.15 -21.25 3.40
CA ARG A 208 11.98 -22.44 3.63
C ARG A 208 12.88 -22.20 4.84
N ALA A 209 12.46 -22.72 5.99
CA ALA A 209 13.40 -23.02 7.06
C ALA A 209 14.44 -24.02 6.51
N ARG A 210 15.71 -23.63 6.52
CA ARG A 210 16.81 -24.56 6.24
C ARG A 210 16.79 -25.59 7.37
N ALA A 211 16.47 -26.84 7.03
CA ALA A 211 16.48 -27.94 7.98
C ALA A 211 17.93 -28.36 8.24
N ASP A 212 18.69 -27.54 8.98
CA ASP A 212 20.00 -27.92 9.50
C ASP A 212 20.38 -26.97 10.64
N GLY A 213 20.50 -27.49 11.86
CA GLY A 213 21.22 -26.84 12.95
C GLY A 213 20.42 -26.65 14.24
N ASP A 214 20.91 -27.29 15.30
CA ASP A 214 20.52 -27.15 16.70
C ASP A 214 20.84 -25.70 17.17
N GLY A 215 19.84 -24.83 17.24
CA GLY A 215 19.98 -23.38 17.46
C GLY A 215 18.91 -22.82 18.41
N ASP A 216 19.39 -22.04 19.38
CA ASP A 216 18.72 -21.44 20.54
C ASP A 216 17.55 -20.49 20.18
N GLY A 217 16.74 -20.09 21.16
CA GLY A 217 15.36 -19.55 21.05
C GLY A 217 15.00 -18.47 20.00
N ASP A 218 15.98 -17.86 19.33
CA ASP A 218 15.80 -16.88 18.24
C ASP A 218 15.26 -17.55 16.96
N ASP A 219 15.74 -18.76 16.62
CA ASP A 219 15.27 -19.55 15.46
C ASP A 219 13.79 -19.91 15.59
N ARG A 220 13.32 -20.10 16.84
CA ARG A 220 11.91 -20.43 17.12
C ARG A 220 11.00 -19.22 16.95
N ARG A 221 11.47 -18.01 17.30
CA ARG A 221 10.74 -16.76 17.08
C ARG A 221 10.65 -16.46 15.60
N GLU A 222 11.76 -16.59 14.88
CA GLU A 222 11.83 -16.39 13.43
C GLU A 222 10.97 -17.41 12.67
N HIS A 223 10.98 -18.67 13.09
CA HIS A 223 10.09 -19.71 12.56
C HIS A 223 8.60 -19.43 12.81
N LEU A 224 8.25 -18.92 13.99
CA LEU A 224 6.87 -18.51 14.30
C LEU A 224 6.43 -17.30 13.50
N LEU A 225 7.34 -16.35 13.25
CA LEU A 225 7.11 -15.23 12.35
C LEU A 225 6.87 -15.73 10.93
N MET A 226 7.74 -16.61 10.38
CA MET A 226 7.55 -17.24 9.07
C MET A 226 6.18 -17.91 8.91
N ARG A 227 5.76 -18.71 9.90
CA ARG A 227 4.42 -19.34 9.88
C ARG A 227 3.29 -18.32 10.00
N ALA A 228 3.50 -17.25 10.75
CA ALA A 228 2.55 -16.15 10.87
C ALA A 228 2.43 -15.38 9.55
N ALA A 229 3.50 -15.11 8.78
CA ALA A 229 3.35 -14.51 7.44
C ALA A 229 2.62 -15.43 6.48
N GLY A 230 2.93 -16.73 6.49
CA GLY A 230 2.17 -17.68 5.66
C GLY A 230 0.67 -17.60 5.99
N ALA A 231 0.32 -17.60 7.27
CA ALA A 231 -1.06 -17.47 7.73
C ALA A 231 -1.67 -16.08 7.43
N LEU A 232 -0.91 -14.99 7.55
CA LEU A 232 -1.37 -13.62 7.30
C LEU A 232 -1.48 -13.30 5.80
N ALA A 233 -0.62 -13.86 4.96
CA ALA A 233 -0.71 -13.75 3.51
C ALA A 233 -1.96 -14.50 3.00
N VAL A 234 -2.20 -15.70 3.54
CA VAL A 234 -3.46 -16.44 3.31
C VAL A 234 -4.66 -15.67 3.84
N ALA A 235 -4.57 -15.06 5.02
CA ALA A 235 -5.63 -14.23 5.58
C ALA A 235 -5.82 -12.90 4.81
N ARG A 236 -4.80 -12.40 4.10
CA ARG A 236 -4.88 -11.21 3.27
C ARG A 236 -5.56 -11.50 1.93
N ALA A 237 -5.22 -12.61 1.30
CA ALA A 237 -5.99 -13.16 0.18
C ALA A 237 -7.46 -13.34 0.62
N GLY A 238 -7.66 -13.93 1.80
CA GLY A 238 -8.99 -14.08 2.40
C GLY A 238 -9.68 -12.76 2.78
N ARG A 239 -8.96 -11.69 3.19
CA ARG A 239 -9.54 -10.37 3.54
C ARG A 239 -10.03 -9.61 2.31
N MET A 240 -9.38 -9.76 1.16
CA MET A 240 -9.93 -9.24 -0.09
C MET A 240 -11.29 -9.90 -0.39
N ASP A 241 -11.42 -11.19 -0.09
CA ASP A 241 -12.69 -11.93 -0.21
C ASP A 241 -13.69 -11.60 0.91
N THR A 242 -13.26 -11.42 2.17
CA THR A 242 -14.19 -11.15 3.29
C THR A 242 -14.71 -9.72 3.28
N PHE A 243 -13.93 -8.76 2.77
CA PHE A 243 -14.41 -7.39 2.56
C PHE A 243 -15.44 -7.34 1.44
N ALA A 244 -15.25 -8.12 0.36
CA ALA A 244 -16.25 -8.30 -0.70
C ALA A 244 -17.54 -8.98 -0.18
N VAL A 245 -17.42 -10.02 0.64
CA VAL A 245 -18.58 -10.73 1.23
C VAL A 245 -19.31 -9.85 2.27
N GLY A 246 -18.58 -9.12 3.12
CA GLY A 246 -19.15 -8.18 4.09
C GLY A 246 -19.86 -7.00 3.41
N GLU A 247 -19.32 -6.52 2.30
CA GLU A 247 -19.95 -5.49 1.48
C GLU A 247 -21.21 -5.99 0.77
N GLN A 248 -21.19 -7.20 0.22
CA GLN A 248 -22.36 -7.79 -0.44
C GLN A 248 -23.51 -8.04 0.55
N LEU A 249 -23.20 -8.42 1.79
CA LEU A 249 -24.16 -8.50 2.90
C LEU A 249 -24.72 -7.13 3.29
N HIS A 250 -23.88 -6.10 3.36
CA HIS A 250 -24.32 -4.75 3.71
C HIS A 250 -25.22 -4.12 2.63
N LEU A 251 -24.90 -4.34 1.35
CA LEU A 251 -25.72 -3.90 0.22
C LEU A 251 -27.08 -4.62 0.18
N GLU A 252 -27.13 -5.94 0.40
CA GLU A 252 -28.37 -6.70 0.47
C GLU A 252 -29.28 -6.25 1.63
N LEU A 253 -28.70 -5.98 2.81
CA LEU A 253 -29.44 -5.50 3.96
C LEU A 253 -30.00 -4.09 3.74
N SER A 254 -29.24 -3.22 3.09
CA SER A 254 -29.64 -1.85 2.74
C SER A 254 -30.74 -1.81 1.67
N HIS A 255 -30.65 -2.69 0.67
CA HIS A 255 -31.68 -2.87 -0.36
C HIS A 255 -33.00 -3.40 0.23
N ARG A 256 -32.94 -4.34 1.18
CA ARG A 256 -34.13 -4.84 1.87
C ARG A 256 -34.76 -3.80 2.80
N ALA A 257 -33.96 -2.96 3.44
CA ALA A 257 -34.46 -1.87 4.27
C ALA A 257 -35.23 -0.82 3.45
N THR A 258 -34.74 -0.48 2.26
CA THR A 258 -35.40 0.47 1.33
C THR A 258 -36.67 -0.11 0.69
N LEU A 259 -36.71 -1.41 0.40
CA LEU A 259 -37.95 -2.06 -0.06
C LEU A 259 -39.02 -2.14 1.03
N ARG A 260 -38.62 -2.31 2.30
CA ARG A 260 -39.54 -2.30 3.45
C ARG A 260 -40.09 -0.91 3.77
N SER A 261 -39.31 0.15 3.59
CA SER A 261 -39.80 1.52 3.78
C SER A 261 -40.79 1.93 2.68
N ARG A 262 -40.57 1.51 1.42
CA ARG A 262 -41.54 1.73 0.32
C ARG A 262 -42.85 0.98 0.52
N ARG A 263 -42.82 -0.29 0.94
CA ARG A 263 -44.04 -1.06 1.26
C ARG A 263 -44.84 -0.54 2.46
N ARG A 264 -44.21 0.23 3.37
CA ARG A 264 -44.92 0.92 4.47
C ARG A 264 -45.49 2.28 4.05
N GLY A 265 -45.01 2.88 2.97
CA GLY A 265 -45.54 4.11 2.41
C GLY A 265 -46.82 3.90 1.58
N ASP A 266 -46.93 2.79 0.86
CA ASP A 266 -48.10 2.44 0.01
C ASP A 266 -49.31 1.89 0.80
N GLY A 267 -49.25 1.83 2.13
CA GLY A 267 -50.34 1.31 2.99
C GLY A 267 -51.04 2.37 3.84
N ALA A 268 -50.80 3.65 3.55
CA ALA A 268 -51.31 4.80 4.32
C ALA A 268 -52.21 5.73 3.48
N GLU A 269 -52.88 5.21 2.45
CA GLU A 269 -54.05 5.84 1.82
C GLU A 269 -55.33 5.06 2.15
#